data_AF-A0A0D0DBT1-F1
#
_entry.id   AF-A0A0D0DBT1-F1
#
_cell.length_a   1.000
_cell.length_b   1.000
_cell.length_c   1.000
_cell.angle_alpha   90.00
_cell.angle_beta   90.00
_cell.angle_gamma   90.00
#
_symmetry.space_group_name_H-M   'P 1'
#
loop_
_entity.id
_entity.type
_entity.pdbx_description
1 polymer ?
#
loop_
_entity_poly.entity_id
_entity_poly.type
_entity_poly.pdbx_seq_one_letter_code
_entity_poly.pdbx_strand_id
1 'polypeptide(L)' 'APELMLPNFGVSNMHMYQQDMTMLIIHNHTLQGSLELSTAAGLKLEKVWDLAEAYVLEFSAA' A
#
# COMPACT_ATOMS: atom_id res chain seq x y z
N ALA A 1 -19.88 -33.11 -10.15
CA ALA A 1 -20.04 -31.94 -9.27
C ALA A 1 -19.00 -30.91 -9.69
N PRO A 2 -19.30 -29.60 -9.68
CA PRO A 2 -18.27 -28.60 -10.00
C PRO A 2 -17.07 -28.81 -9.08
N GLU A 3 -15.86 -28.70 -9.62
CA GLU A 3 -14.61 -28.95 -8.88
C GLU A 3 -14.63 -28.20 -7.56
N LEU A 4 -14.37 -28.93 -6.46
CA LEU A 4 -14.23 -28.36 -5.12
C LEU A 4 -13.04 -27.40 -5.16
N MET A 5 -13.36 -26.11 -5.26
CA MET A 5 -12.39 -25.02 -5.15
C MET A 5 -11.55 -25.24 -3.89
N LEU A 6 -10.24 -24.99 -3.97
CA LEU A 6 -9.36 -25.07 -2.81
C LEU A 6 -9.93 -24.19 -1.67
N PRO A 7 -9.77 -24.59 -0.40
CA PRO A 7 -10.32 -23.86 0.74
C PRO A 7 -9.91 -22.38 0.82
N ASN A 8 -8.84 -21.99 0.13
CA ASN A 8 -8.29 -20.64 0.07
C ASN A 8 -8.62 -19.89 -1.22
N PHE A 9 -9.46 -20.44 -2.10
CA PHE A 9 -9.86 -19.80 -3.33
C PHE A 9 -10.60 -18.48 -3.03
N GLY A 10 -10.00 -17.35 -3.42
CA GLY A 10 -10.53 -16.00 -3.18
C GLY A 10 -10.05 -15.29 -1.91
N VAL A 11 -9.22 -15.94 -1.07
CA VAL A 11 -8.69 -15.32 0.16
C VAL A 11 -7.78 -14.13 -0.14
N SER A 12 -6.94 -14.21 -1.18
CA SER A 12 -6.11 -13.08 -1.63
C SER A 12 -6.95 -11.87 -2.07
N ASN A 13 -8.08 -12.10 -2.75
CA ASN A 13 -8.99 -11.02 -3.15
C ASN A 13 -9.66 -10.33 -1.95
N MET A 14 -9.96 -11.08 -0.89
CA MET A 14 -10.50 -10.51 0.34
C MET A 14 -9.46 -9.66 1.08
N HIS A 15 -8.20 -10.10 1.11
CA HIS A 15 -7.12 -9.35 1.76
C HIS A 15 -6.84 -8.01 1.07
N MET A 16 -6.79 -7.98 -0.26
CA MET A 16 -6.62 -6.74 -1.03
C MET A 16 -7.76 -5.74 -0.77
N TYR A 17 -9.01 -6.22 -0.81
CA TYR A 17 -10.18 -5.38 -0.50
C TYR A 17 -10.16 -4.83 0.93
N GLN A 18 -9.73 -5.63 1.90
CA GLN A 18 -9.61 -5.20 3.28
C GLN A 18 -8.51 -4.14 3.49
N GLN A 19 -7.38 -4.25 2.78
CA GLN A 19 -6.32 -3.24 2.84
C GLN A 19 -6.79 -1.91 2.27
N ASP A 20 -7.46 -1.91 1.11
CA ASP A 20 -8.02 -0.71 0.50
C ASP A 20 -9.06 -0.03 1.40
N MET A 21 -9.99 -0.81 1.97
CA MET A 21 -10.99 -0.28 2.90
C MET A 21 -10.33 0.26 4.18
N THR A 22 -9.28 -0.39 4.67
CA THR A 22 -8.53 0.07 5.85
C THR A 22 -7.80 1.38 5.58
N MET A 23 -7.19 1.51 4.41
CA MET A 23 -6.51 2.75 3.99
C MET A 23 -7.49 3.88 3.73
N LEU A 24 -8.63 3.59 3.09
CA LEU A 24 -9.70 4.55 2.81
C LEU A 24 -10.36 5.07 4.10
N ILE A 25 -10.64 4.18 5.05
CA ILE A 25 -11.34 4.52 6.29
C ILE A 25 -10.41 5.24 7.27
N ILE A 26 -9.14 4.82 7.37
CA ILE A 26 -8.27 5.25 8.47
C ILE A 26 -7.29 6.34 8.04
N HIS A 27 -6.80 6.32 6.79
CA HIS A 27 -5.56 7.02 6.48
C HIS A 27 -5.58 7.94 5.24
N ASN A 28 -6.51 7.82 4.30
CA ASN A 28 -6.62 8.65 3.08
C ASN A 28 -5.24 9.10 2.52
N HIS A 29 -4.30 8.15 2.45
CA HIS A 29 -2.86 8.43 2.27
C HIS A 29 -2.55 8.40 0.78
N THR A 30 -2.32 9.57 0.19
CA THR A 30 -1.84 9.68 -1.19
C THR A 30 -0.31 9.74 -1.21
N LEU A 31 0.31 9.32 -2.31
CA LEU A 31 1.76 9.49 -2.54
C LEU A 31 2.20 10.96 -2.34
N GLN A 32 1.34 11.90 -2.74
CA GLN A 32 1.56 13.32 -2.53
C GLN A 32 1.55 13.70 -1.04
N GLY A 33 0.61 13.17 -0.25
CA GLY A 33 0.60 13.36 1.20
C GLY A 33 1.85 12.79 1.88
N SER A 34 2.34 11.64 1.41
CA SER A 34 3.60 11.05 1.90
C SER A 34 4.81 11.93 1.56
N LEU A 35 4.83 12.57 0.39
CA LEU A 35 5.88 13.50 -0.02
C LEU A 35 5.85 14.82 0.76
N GLU A 36 4.66 15.37 0.99
CA GLU A 36 4.46 16.58 1.78
C GLU A 36 4.91 16.35 3.24
N LEU A 37 4.54 15.22 3.82
CA LEU A 37 4.95 14.82 5.15
C LEU A 37 6.47 14.58 5.25
N SER A 38 7.07 13.90 4.27
CA SER A 38 8.52 13.66 4.28
C SER A 38 9.30 14.96 4.15
N THR A 39 8.82 15.89 3.31
CA THR A 39 9.45 17.21 3.13
C THR A 39 9.35 18.04 4.41
N ALA A 40 8.20 18.04 5.09
CA ALA A 40 8.04 18.70 6.38
C ALA A 40 8.95 18.10 7.47
N ALA A 41 9.29 16.82 7.36
CA ALA A 41 10.21 16.13 8.26
C ALA A 41 11.69 16.31 7.88
N GLY A 42 12.02 17.07 6.83
CA GLY A 42 13.40 17.26 6.36
C GLY A 42 14.00 16.03 5.67
N LEU A 43 13.15 15.18 5.09
CA LEU A 43 13.54 13.98 4.37
C LEU A 43 13.29 14.15 2.87
N LYS A 44 14.25 13.72 2.06
CA LYS A 44 14.16 13.71 0.61
C LYS A 44 13.81 12.31 0.12
N LEU A 45 12.74 12.19 -0.67
CA LEU A 45 12.37 10.94 -1.32
C LEU A 45 13.36 10.66 -2.47
N GLU A 46 14.12 9.56 -2.38
CA GLU A 46 15.11 9.17 -3.38
C GLU A 46 14.54 8.15 -4.37
N LYS A 47 13.76 7.19 -3.88
CA LYS A 47 13.27 6.09 -4.71
C LYS A 47 11.91 5.57 -4.28
N VAL A 48 11.13 5.17 -5.26
CA VAL A 48 9.86 4.45 -5.07
C VAL A 48 10.00 3.09 -5.73
N TRP A 49 9.78 2.05 -4.94
CA TRP A 49 9.73 0.67 -5.41
C TRP A 49 8.28 0.21 -5.40
N ASP A 50 7.79 -0.20 -6.56
CA ASP A 50 6.46 -0.78 -6.71
C ASP A 50 6.54 -2.31 -6.50
N LEU A 51 5.84 -2.81 -5.48
CA LEU A 51 5.75 -4.23 -5.16
C LEU A 51 4.38 -4.82 -5.54
N ALA A 52 3.69 -4.20 -6.50
CA ALA A 52 2.36 -4.52 -7.02
C ALA A 52 1.21 -4.28 -6.03
N GLU A 53 1.32 -4.75 -4.78
CA GLU A 53 0.30 -4.55 -3.74
C GLU A 53 0.68 -3.44 -2.74
N ALA A 54 1.94 -3.01 -2.75
CA ALA A 54 2.46 -1.99 -1.84
C ALA A 54 3.59 -1.20 -2.50
N TYR A 55 3.87 -0.02 -1.96
CA TYR A 55 5.01 0.80 -2.34
C TYR A 55 6.02 0.88 -1.21
N VAL A 56 7.31 0.72 -1.53
CA VAL A 56 8.41 1.02 -0.61
C VAL A 56 9.02 2.36 -1.02
N LEU A 57 8.98 3.32 -0.11
CA LEU A 57 9.54 4.66 -0.29
C LEU A 57 10.90 4.73 0.42
N GLU A 58 11.95 5.06 -0.31
CA GLU A 58 13.31 5.19 0.19
C GLU A 58 13.65 6.67 0.36
N PHE A 59 14.06 7.05 1.57
CA PHE A 59 14.34 8.44 1.94
C PHE A 59 15.80 8.64 2.36
N SER A 60 16.33 9.83 2.09
CA SER A 60 17.62 10.32 2.58
C SER A 60 17.43 11.57 3.45
N ALA A 61 18.44 11.90 4.27
CA ALA A 61 18.47 13.20 4.94
C ALA A 61 18.60 14.31 3.88
N ALA A 62 17.75 15.34 3.96
CA ALA A 62 17.77 16.47 3.04
C ALA A 62 19.01 17.37 3.21
#